data_AF-M5JX32-F1
#
_entry.id   AF-M5JX32-F1
#
_cell.length_a   1.000
_cell.length_b   1.000
_cell.length_c   1.000
_cell.angle_alpha   90.00
_cell.angle_beta   90.00
_cell.angle_gamma   90.00
#
_symmetry.space_group_name_H-M   'P 1'
#
loop_
_entity.id
_entity.type
_entity.pdbx_description
1 polymer ?
#
loop_
_entity_poly.entity_id
_entity_poly.type
_entity_poly.pdbx_seq_one_letter_code
_entity_poly.pdbx_strand_id
1 'polypeptide(L)'
;MKRFQAPINVWLPVFLLMMVAGAPQISESASLAQERFKGVARTDARIQRLVMIGQLCRKLTEEDAQAILANSRAELEAARAKLANDEQEWARIWQEGVFVGATQAADIPDAVYDAGCAHFTRPDGPLTAIMTWSGKSQSGNDVRVPRRAIP
;
A
#
# COMPACT_ATOMS: atom_id res chain seq x y z
N MET A 1 11.35 38.02 61.00
CA MET A 1 11.10 38.55 59.65
C MET A 1 12.05 37.87 58.67
N LYS A 2 11.61 36.81 57.98
CA LYS A 2 12.44 36.06 57.02
C LYS A 2 11.91 36.30 55.60
N ARG A 3 12.81 36.78 54.74
CA ARG A 3 12.58 37.21 53.36
C ARG A 3 12.28 36.01 52.47
N PHE A 4 11.25 36.15 51.64
CA PHE A 4 10.99 35.29 50.47
C PHE A 4 12.07 35.55 49.42
N GLN A 5 12.74 34.49 49.00
CA GLN A 5 13.57 34.48 47.79
C GLN A 5 13.33 33.12 47.12
N ALA A 6 12.56 33.15 46.03
CA ALA A 6 12.36 32.01 45.15
C ALA A 6 12.83 32.39 43.73
N PRO A 7 13.38 31.43 42.96
CA PRO A 7 14.39 31.70 41.95
C PRO A 7 13.83 32.04 40.57
N ILE A 8 14.75 32.66 39.83
CA ILE A 8 14.72 33.10 38.43
C ILE A 8 14.18 32.00 37.51
N ASN A 9 13.27 32.44 36.64
CA ASN A 9 12.64 31.73 35.53
C ASN A 9 13.70 31.12 34.59
N VAL A 10 13.96 29.81 34.69
CA VAL A 10 14.82 29.05 33.75
C VAL A 10 13.90 28.31 32.77
N TRP A 11 13.16 29.04 31.93
CA TRP A 11 12.28 28.43 30.92
C TRP A 11 12.30 29.19 29.59
N LEU A 12 13.47 29.69 29.18
CA LEU A 12 13.70 30.19 27.82
C LEU A 12 15.19 30.02 27.46
N PRO A 13 15.61 28.84 26.95
CA PRO A 13 16.30 28.91 25.66
C PRO A 13 16.12 27.69 24.73
N VAL A 14 15.17 26.78 24.97
CA VAL A 14 15.02 25.58 24.10
C VAL A 14 14.08 25.80 22.91
N PHE A 15 13.12 26.71 23.03
CA PHE A 15 12.11 26.92 21.97
C PHE A 15 12.62 27.70 20.75
N LEU A 16 13.78 28.37 20.85
CA LEU A 16 14.31 29.19 19.75
C LEU A 16 15.34 28.46 18.86
N LEU A 17 15.78 27.25 19.23
CA LEU A 17 16.77 26.49 18.44
C LEU A 17 16.16 25.45 17.48
N MET A 18 14.84 25.24 17.51
CA MET A 18 14.13 24.27 16.65
C MET A 18 13.53 24.89 15.37
N MET A 19 14.04 26.03 14.90
CA MET A 19 13.58 26.68 13.65
C MET A 19 14.61 26.72 12.52
N VAL A 20 15.64 25.86 12.55
CA VAL A 20 16.68 25.79 11.47
C VAL A 20 16.81 24.39 10.85
N ALA A 21 15.81 23.53 11.04
CA ALA A 21 15.64 22.37 10.17
C ALA A 21 14.42 22.65 9.30
N GLY A 22 14.66 23.09 8.06
CA GLY A 22 13.60 23.30 7.09
C GLY A 22 12.72 22.06 7.04
N ALA A 23 11.45 22.21 7.44
CA ALA A 23 10.45 21.23 7.07
C ALA A 23 10.55 21.07 5.55
N PRO A 24 10.74 19.86 5.00
CA PRO A 24 10.74 19.67 3.57
C PRO A 24 9.43 20.26 3.06
N GLN A 25 9.54 21.24 2.16
CA GLN A 25 8.39 21.76 1.44
C GLN A 25 7.79 20.59 0.67
N ILE A 26 6.77 19.94 1.23
CA ILE A 26 5.91 19.03 0.49
C ILE A 26 5.16 19.96 -0.47
N SER A 27 5.69 20.12 -1.69
CA SER A 27 5.09 20.97 -2.69
C SER A 27 3.66 20.48 -2.97
N GLU A 28 2.69 21.37 -2.72
CA GLU A 28 1.27 21.04 -2.66
C GLU A 28 0.62 20.93 -4.06
N SER A 29 1.39 20.50 -5.05
CA SER A 29 0.91 20.08 -6.37
C SER A 29 1.59 18.77 -6.74
N ALA A 30 1.03 17.65 -6.29
CA ALA A 30 1.50 16.34 -6.72
C ALA A 30 1.39 16.24 -8.25
N SER A 31 2.47 15.86 -8.92
CA SER A 31 2.45 15.68 -10.37
C SER A 31 1.43 14.61 -10.76
N LEU A 32 0.88 14.69 -11.97
CA LEU A 32 -0.03 13.64 -12.48
C LEU A 32 0.63 12.25 -12.43
N ALA A 33 1.96 12.18 -12.57
CA ALA A 33 2.73 10.95 -12.44
C ALA A 33 2.73 10.44 -10.99
N GLN A 34 2.90 11.32 -9.99
CA GLN A 34 2.78 10.95 -8.58
C GLN A 34 1.38 10.42 -8.25
N GLU A 35 0.31 11.09 -8.66
CA GLU A 35 -1.05 10.63 -8.37
C GLU A 35 -1.35 9.25 -8.99
N ARG A 36 -0.88 9.01 -10.22
CA ARG A 36 -0.94 7.69 -10.85
C ARG A 36 -0.14 6.65 -10.07
N PHE A 37 1.09 6.98 -9.66
CA PHE A 37 1.92 6.08 -8.87
C PHE A 37 1.26 5.73 -7.53
N LYS A 38 0.70 6.72 -6.81
CA LYS A 38 -0.03 6.49 -5.56
C LYS A 38 -1.19 5.51 -5.75
N GLY A 39 -1.96 5.68 -6.83
CA GLY A 39 -3.06 4.78 -7.19
C GLY A 39 -2.60 3.35 -7.45
N VAL A 40 -1.55 3.18 -8.27
CA VAL A 40 -1.00 1.86 -8.59
C VAL A 40 -0.37 1.19 -7.37
N ALA A 41 0.37 1.93 -6.54
CA ALA A 41 0.99 1.39 -5.31
C ALA A 41 -0.06 0.90 -4.30
N ARG A 42 -1.21 1.58 -4.18
CA ARG A 42 -2.33 1.11 -3.34
C ARG A 42 -2.94 -0.16 -3.90
N THR A 43 -3.15 -0.23 -5.21
CA THR A 43 -3.66 -1.45 -5.87
C THR A 43 -2.72 -2.62 -5.65
N ASP A 44 -1.41 -2.42 -5.84
CA ASP A 44 -0.40 -3.45 -5.62
C ASP A 44 -0.41 -3.97 -4.17
N ALA A 45 -0.41 -3.08 -3.18
CA ALA A 45 -0.49 -3.48 -1.77
C ALA A 45 -1.77 -4.29 -1.45
N ARG A 46 -2.92 -3.92 -2.04
CA ARG A 46 -4.17 -4.69 -1.88
C ARG A 46 -4.08 -6.06 -2.55
N ILE A 47 -3.48 -6.16 -3.73
CA ILE A 47 -3.25 -7.44 -4.41
C ILE A 47 -2.39 -8.35 -3.54
N GLN A 48 -1.27 -7.85 -3.02
CA GLN A 48 -0.39 -8.61 -2.14
C GLN A 48 -1.14 -9.16 -0.93
N ARG A 49 -1.99 -8.34 -0.29
CA ARG A 49 -2.85 -8.77 0.82
C ARG A 49 -3.82 -9.89 0.41
N LEU A 50 -4.53 -9.72 -0.71
CA LEU A 50 -5.52 -10.71 -1.16
C LEU A 50 -4.88 -12.02 -1.61
N VAL A 51 -3.67 -11.97 -2.18
CA VAL A 51 -2.87 -13.17 -2.49
C VAL A 51 -2.54 -13.92 -1.20
N MET A 52 -2.07 -13.22 -0.16
CA MET A 52 -1.79 -13.82 1.14
C MET A 52 -3.04 -14.46 1.76
N ILE A 53 -4.20 -13.79 1.72
CA ILE A 53 -5.47 -14.38 2.18
C ILE A 53 -5.81 -15.64 1.35
N GLY A 54 -5.64 -15.60 0.03
CA GLY A 54 -5.90 -16.74 -0.86
C GLY A 54 -5.02 -17.95 -0.57
N GLN A 55 -3.73 -17.73 -0.28
CA GLN A 55 -2.79 -18.77 0.13
C GLN A 55 -3.17 -19.35 1.51
N LEU A 56 -3.49 -18.51 2.49
CA LEU A 56 -3.90 -18.93 3.84
C LEU A 56 -5.22 -19.73 3.83
N CYS A 57 -6.20 -19.30 3.04
CA CYS A 57 -7.45 -20.04 2.83
C CYS A 57 -7.28 -21.32 1.98
N ARG A 58 -6.08 -21.56 1.40
CA ARG A 58 -5.80 -22.64 0.42
C ARG A 58 -6.75 -22.62 -0.78
N LYS A 59 -7.05 -21.42 -1.29
CA LYS A 59 -7.94 -21.18 -2.44
C LYS A 59 -7.23 -20.60 -3.66
N LEU A 60 -5.97 -20.19 -3.48
CA LEU A 60 -5.10 -19.70 -4.53
C LEU A 60 -3.89 -20.61 -4.62
N THR A 61 -3.58 -21.09 -5.84
CA THR A 61 -2.39 -21.90 -6.07
C THR A 61 -1.14 -21.02 -6.00
N GLU A 62 0.01 -21.64 -5.71
CA GLU A 62 1.29 -20.92 -5.69
C GLU A 62 1.63 -20.32 -7.06
N GLU A 63 1.35 -21.06 -8.14
CA GLU A 63 1.57 -20.60 -9.51
C GLU A 63 0.73 -19.35 -9.84
N ASP A 64 -0.56 -19.36 -9.49
CA ASP A 64 -1.45 -18.22 -9.70
C ASP A 64 -1.06 -17.02 -8.83
N ALA A 65 -0.66 -17.26 -7.59
CA ALA A 65 -0.16 -16.23 -6.68
C ALA A 65 1.07 -15.53 -7.29
N GLN A 66 2.05 -16.30 -7.77
CA GLN A 66 3.25 -15.75 -8.40
C GLN A 66 2.92 -14.95 -9.66
N ALA A 67 2.03 -15.47 -10.52
CA ALA A 67 1.61 -14.78 -11.73
C ALA A 67 0.91 -13.44 -11.42
N ILE A 68 0.01 -13.42 -10.43
CA ILE A 68 -0.70 -12.22 -9.99
C ILE A 68 0.30 -11.18 -9.45
N LEU A 69 1.21 -11.60 -8.57
CA LEU A 69 2.20 -10.72 -7.96
C LEU A 69 3.19 -10.15 -8.99
N ALA A 70 3.63 -10.97 -9.95
CA ALA A 70 4.51 -10.52 -11.03
C ALA A 70 3.84 -9.46 -11.90
N ASN A 71 2.56 -9.66 -12.26
CA ASN A 71 1.80 -8.71 -13.06
C ASN A 71 1.52 -7.40 -12.32
N SER A 72 1.19 -7.47 -11.03
CA SER A 72 1.01 -6.29 -10.18
C SER A 72 2.30 -5.47 -10.07
N ARG A 73 3.42 -6.15 -9.82
CA ARG A 73 4.75 -5.52 -9.74
C ARG A 73 5.14 -4.86 -11.06
N ALA A 74 4.87 -5.50 -12.19
CA ALA A 74 5.15 -4.92 -13.50
C ALA A 74 4.40 -3.60 -13.73
N GLU A 75 3.14 -3.48 -13.28
CA GLU A 75 2.43 -2.20 -13.34
C GLU A 75 3.03 -1.14 -12.42
N LEU A 76 3.41 -1.53 -11.20
CA LEU A 76 4.04 -0.62 -10.24
C LEU A 76 5.36 -0.07 -10.76
N GLU A 77 6.22 -0.94 -11.31
CA GLU A 77 7.48 -0.51 -11.93
C GLU A 77 7.26 0.37 -13.15
N ALA A 78 6.25 0.07 -13.98
CA ALA A 78 5.89 0.93 -15.11
C ALA A 78 5.36 2.30 -14.67
N ALA A 79 4.70 2.40 -13.51
CA ALA A 79 4.30 3.67 -12.91
C ALA A 79 5.50 4.42 -12.32
N ARG A 80 6.39 3.73 -11.61
CA ARG A 80 7.62 4.26 -11.03
C ARG A 80 8.55 4.85 -12.10
N ALA A 81 8.68 4.17 -13.24
CA ALA A 81 9.51 4.62 -14.36
C ALA A 81 9.04 5.93 -15.01
N LYS A 82 7.80 6.37 -14.73
CA LYS A 82 7.26 7.65 -15.25
C LYS A 82 7.51 8.83 -14.30
N LEU A 83 8.03 8.56 -13.10
CA LEU A 83 8.39 9.60 -12.15
C LEU A 83 9.72 10.24 -12.53
N ALA A 84 9.91 11.49 -12.14
CA ALA A 84 11.20 12.15 -12.26
C ALA A 84 12.24 11.49 -11.33
N ASN A 85 13.52 11.66 -11.64
CA ASN A 85 14.60 10.99 -10.91
C ASN A 85 14.64 11.40 -9.42
N ASP A 86 14.34 12.66 -9.11
CA ASP A 86 14.24 13.21 -7.77
C ASP A 86 13.00 12.71 -6.99
N GLU A 87 12.00 12.17 -7.68
CA GLU A 87 10.79 11.58 -7.08
C GLU A 87 10.95 10.10 -6.72
N GLN A 88 12.06 9.44 -7.11
CA GLN A 88 12.22 8.00 -6.93
C GLN A 88 12.30 7.58 -5.45
N GLU A 89 12.98 8.36 -4.63
CA GLU A 89 13.09 8.08 -3.19
C GLU A 89 11.76 8.29 -2.48
N TRP A 90 11.03 9.37 -2.82
CA TRP A 90 9.66 9.58 -2.36
C TRP A 90 8.77 8.38 -2.68
N ALA A 91 8.84 7.86 -3.91
CA ALA A 91 8.05 6.73 -4.35
C ALA A 91 8.38 5.43 -3.61
N ARG A 92 9.66 5.23 -3.25
CA ARG A 92 10.09 4.10 -2.41
C ARG A 92 9.46 4.19 -1.02
N ILE A 93 9.58 5.34 -0.36
CA ILE A 93 9.01 5.59 0.98
C ILE A 93 7.49 5.45 0.95
N TRP A 94 6.83 6.02 -0.07
CA TRP A 94 5.39 5.93 -0.23
C TRP A 94 4.90 4.49 -0.38
N GLN A 95 5.56 3.71 -1.26
CA GLN A 95 5.22 2.30 -1.47
C GLN A 95 5.33 1.50 -0.16
N GLU A 96 6.42 1.70 0.60
CA GLU A 96 6.64 1.04 1.88
C GLU A 96 5.53 1.38 2.88
N GLY A 97 5.21 2.68 3.03
CA GLY A 97 4.13 3.12 3.93
C GLY A 97 2.76 2.56 3.55
N VAL A 98 2.45 2.48 2.25
CA VAL A 98 1.18 1.91 1.77
C VAL A 98 1.12 0.40 2.02
N PHE A 99 2.20 -0.34 1.80
CA PHE A 99 2.26 -1.77 2.07
C PHE A 99 2.07 -2.08 3.55
N VAL A 100 2.78 -1.34 4.42
CA VAL A 100 2.64 -1.46 5.87
C VAL A 100 1.20 -1.12 6.31
N GLY A 101 0.62 -0.04 5.79
CA GLY A 101 -0.77 0.32 6.08
C GLY A 101 -1.77 -0.75 5.64
N ALA A 102 -1.60 -1.33 4.44
CA ALA A 102 -2.49 -2.35 3.91
C ALA A 102 -2.42 -3.68 4.69
N THR A 103 -1.26 -4.00 5.26
CA THR A 103 -1.06 -5.22 6.07
C THR A 103 -1.48 -5.04 7.52
N GLN A 104 -1.27 -3.86 8.13
CA GLN A 104 -1.69 -3.58 9.50
C GLN A 104 -3.20 -3.31 9.64
N ALA A 105 -3.81 -2.63 8.66
CA ALA A 105 -5.26 -2.40 8.68
C ALA A 105 -6.08 -3.67 8.39
N ALA A 106 -5.41 -4.71 7.91
CA ALA A 106 -6.00 -6.01 7.70
C ALA A 106 -5.95 -6.80 9.01
N ASP A 107 -7.09 -7.03 9.64
CA ASP A 107 -7.19 -8.13 10.60
C ASP A 107 -7.14 -9.45 9.82
N ILE A 108 -5.93 -9.85 9.43
CA ILE A 108 -5.67 -11.06 8.64
C ILE A 108 -6.19 -12.30 9.37
N PRO A 109 -6.02 -12.46 10.70
CA PRO A 109 -6.66 -13.53 11.46
C PRO A 109 -8.17 -13.64 11.20
N ASP A 110 -8.88 -12.51 11.25
CA ASP A 110 -10.34 -12.49 11.01
C ASP A 110 -10.72 -12.86 9.58
N ALA A 111 -9.88 -12.48 8.61
CA ALA A 111 -10.10 -12.77 7.19
C ALA A 111 -9.91 -14.25 6.82
N VAL A 112 -9.23 -15.05 7.64
CA VAL A 112 -8.86 -16.45 7.34
C VAL A 112 -9.60 -17.50 8.16
N TYR A 113 -10.58 -17.11 8.97
CA TYR A 113 -11.58 -18.04 9.51
C TYR A 113 -12.52 -18.54 8.40
N ASP A 114 -13.26 -19.62 8.67
CA ASP A 114 -14.16 -20.27 7.70
C ASP A 114 -15.14 -19.27 7.03
N ALA A 115 -15.72 -18.35 7.81
CA ALA A 115 -16.60 -17.31 7.27
C ALA A 115 -15.86 -16.31 6.36
N GLY A 116 -14.63 -15.93 6.72
CA GLY A 116 -13.77 -15.05 5.92
C GLY A 116 -13.35 -15.71 4.60
N CYS A 117 -12.93 -16.98 4.64
CA CYS A 117 -12.61 -17.76 3.44
C CYS A 117 -13.85 -18.03 2.56
N ALA A 118 -15.03 -18.23 3.16
CA ALA A 118 -16.28 -18.32 2.41
C ALA A 118 -16.61 -16.99 1.70
N HIS A 119 -16.45 -15.86 2.39
CA HIS A 119 -16.64 -14.53 1.76
C HIS A 119 -15.61 -14.27 0.65
N PHE A 120 -14.35 -14.65 0.87
CA PHE A 120 -13.27 -14.48 -0.11
C PHE A 120 -13.54 -15.24 -1.42
N THR A 121 -14.14 -16.43 -1.31
CA THR A 121 -14.39 -17.36 -2.43
C THR A 121 -15.78 -17.26 -3.06
N ARG A 122 -16.69 -16.44 -2.50
CA ARG A 122 -18.04 -16.29 -3.04
C ARG A 122 -18.00 -15.86 -4.52
N PRO A 123 -19.05 -16.16 -5.32
CA PRO A 123 -19.18 -15.61 -6.66
C PRO A 123 -19.03 -14.08 -6.65
N ASP A 124 -18.22 -13.54 -7.55
CA ASP A 124 -17.82 -12.13 -7.61
C ASP A 124 -17.14 -11.60 -6.32
N GLY A 125 -16.58 -12.50 -5.53
CA GLY A 125 -15.78 -12.19 -4.37
C GLY A 125 -14.36 -11.74 -4.73
N PRO A 126 -13.56 -11.40 -3.69
CA PRO A 126 -12.18 -10.97 -3.87
C PRO A 126 -11.32 -11.97 -4.65
N LEU A 127 -11.52 -13.29 -4.50
CA LEU A 127 -10.79 -14.28 -5.27
C LEU A 127 -11.01 -14.12 -6.78
N THR A 128 -12.27 -14.01 -7.22
CA THR A 128 -12.59 -13.82 -8.64
C THR A 128 -11.98 -12.53 -9.19
N ALA A 129 -11.95 -11.46 -8.38
CA ALA A 129 -11.32 -10.20 -8.76
C ALA A 129 -9.80 -10.35 -8.95
N ILE A 130 -9.08 -10.93 -7.99
CA ILE A 130 -7.62 -11.08 -8.11
C ILE A 130 -7.22 -12.05 -9.21
N MET A 131 -8.04 -13.07 -9.52
CA MET A 131 -7.73 -14.00 -10.61
C MET A 131 -7.67 -13.31 -11.98
N THR A 132 -8.32 -12.16 -12.17
CA THR A 132 -8.17 -11.35 -13.40
C THR A 132 -6.77 -10.74 -13.57
N TRP A 133 -5.98 -10.71 -12.49
CA TRP A 133 -4.60 -10.22 -12.49
C TRP A 133 -3.57 -11.30 -12.81
N SER A 134 -3.97 -12.58 -12.86
CA SER A 134 -3.08 -13.69 -13.26
C SER A 134 -2.65 -13.61 -14.73
N GLY A 135 -3.41 -12.90 -15.57
CA GLY A 135 -3.19 -12.82 -17.02
C GLY A 135 -3.62 -14.08 -17.78
N LYS A 136 -4.12 -15.12 -17.09
CA LYS A 136 -4.67 -16.35 -17.69
C LYS A 136 -6.04 -16.07 -18.30
N SER A 137 -6.35 -16.75 -19.40
CA SER A 137 -7.72 -16.82 -19.90
C SER A 137 -8.56 -17.66 -18.94
N GLN A 138 -9.73 -17.15 -18.54
CA GLN A 138 -10.65 -17.88 -17.68
C GLN A 138 -11.60 -18.81 -18.47
N SER A 139 -11.59 -18.78 -19.81
CA SER A 139 -12.55 -19.50 -20.65
C SER A 139 -11.94 -20.47 -21.66
N GLY A 140 -10.61 -20.68 -21.65
CA GLY A 140 -9.91 -21.52 -22.64
C GLY A 140 -9.89 -20.94 -24.06
N ASN A 141 -10.67 -19.90 -24.33
CA ASN A 141 -10.54 -19.04 -25.50
C ASN A 141 -9.47 -17.99 -25.19
N ASP A 142 -8.63 -17.60 -26.15
CA ASP A 142 -7.46 -16.71 -25.96
C ASP A 142 -7.82 -15.25 -25.57
N VAL A 143 -9.05 -15.02 -25.08
CA VAL A 143 -9.57 -13.75 -24.62
C VAL A 143 -9.12 -13.50 -23.18
N ARG A 144 -8.17 -12.57 -23.01
CA ARG A 144 -7.76 -12.06 -21.70
C ARG A 144 -8.92 -11.31 -21.05
N VAL A 145 -9.28 -11.73 -19.83
CA VAL A 145 -10.29 -11.02 -19.03
C VAL A 145 -9.71 -9.67 -18.58
N PRO A 146 -10.44 -8.55 -18.74
CA PRO A 146 -9.97 -7.26 -18.24
C PRO A 146 -9.78 -7.31 -16.72
N ARG A 147 -8.71 -6.66 -16.24
CA ARG A 147 -8.41 -6.57 -14.81
C ARG A 147 -9.55 -5.85 -14.10
N ARG A 148 -10.10 -6.49 -13.06
CA ARG A 148 -11.12 -5.88 -12.20
C ARG A 148 -10.46 -5.01 -11.14
N ALA A 149 -11.21 -3.99 -10.71
CA ALA A 149 -10.85 -3.19 -9.54
C ALA A 149 -10.76 -4.09 -8.30
N ILE A 150 -9.75 -3.83 -7.47
CA ILE A 150 -9.49 -4.59 -6.26
C ILE A 150 -10.28 -4.00 -5.08
N PRO A 151 -11.15 -4.79 -4.42
CA PRO A 151 -11.94 -4.33 -3.28
C PRO A 151 -11.08 -3.94 -2.06
#